data_AF-A0A366FEZ9-F1
#
_entry.id   AF-A0A366FEZ9-F1
#
_cell.length_a   1.000
_cell.length_b   1.000
_cell.length_c   1.000
_cell.angle_alpha   90.00
_cell.angle_beta   90.00
_cell.angle_gamma   90.00
#
_symmetry.space_group_name_H-M   'P 1'
#
loop_
_entity.id
_entity.type
_entity.pdbx_description
1 polymer ?
#
loop_
_entity_poly.entity_id
_entity_poly.type
_entity_poly.pdbx_seq_one_letter_code
_entity_poly.pdbx_strand_id
1 'polypeptide(L)'
;MSASDPKAAPAGPPRFIGLAVAGAAVLVLIGGAAFYLAAQRARPAAADAFRVTITARACAPNALTVPAGRRKFEVVNASDRPVEWEILDGVMVVAEQENIVPGLKATLTVDLQPGALAMTCGLLSNPRGTLTVTPSRESAVAAASAPTMRAFLGPLAEYRFYLGMAASALDDGARRLADAIRAGDVAAARTAYEAARAPYKQLETVVYRFSDLVDRINPSPDYLAGREADPAFTGFHRIAYDLYGQNGVGGLQPFADQLAADAADLKARLRSAKLAPADLVGGAARLARQLASGRIASGEDSSSRTDLDDLDANLASIGKIVELFAPVVRKSAADAADGAERAVAGAQSVLAGLRDGDRFKSFDAVDASTRAALAETFGTLADALDRLGAAVEVRS
;
A
#
# COMPACT_ATOMS: atom_id res chain seq x y z
N MET A 1 56.70 -59.79 55.17
CA MET A 1 55.28 -60.17 55.01
C MET A 1 54.68 -59.22 53.98
N SER A 2 54.60 -59.65 52.73
CA SER A 2 53.89 -58.95 51.65
C SER A 2 52.99 -59.99 51.00
N ALA A 3 51.69 -59.88 51.25
CA ALA A 3 50.68 -60.74 50.62
C ALA A 3 50.42 -60.20 49.21
N SER A 4 50.33 -61.13 48.25
CA SER A 4 50.03 -60.87 46.85
C SER A 4 48.51 -60.89 46.64
N ASP A 5 47.95 -59.83 46.07
CA ASP A 5 46.54 -59.77 45.66
C ASP A 5 46.31 -60.48 44.31
N PRO A 6 45.15 -61.13 44.10
CA PRO A 6 44.85 -61.86 42.88
C PRO A 6 44.30 -60.94 41.77
N LYS A 7 44.67 -61.26 40.52
CA LYS A 7 44.25 -60.56 39.30
C LYS A 7 42.88 -61.04 38.84
N ALA A 8 41.87 -60.15 38.81
CA ALA A 8 40.53 -60.46 38.30
C ALA A 8 40.47 -60.51 36.76
N ALA A 9 39.67 -61.42 36.21
CA ALA A 9 39.44 -61.61 34.78
C ALA A 9 38.39 -60.60 34.23
N PRO A 10 38.44 -60.24 32.93
CA PRO A 10 37.53 -59.24 32.35
C PRO A 10 36.12 -59.81 32.14
N ALA A 11 35.10 -59.03 32.52
CA ALA A 11 33.69 -59.37 32.30
C ALA A 11 33.31 -59.17 30.82
N GLY A 12 32.65 -60.17 30.23
CA GLY A 12 32.11 -60.09 28.86
C GLY A 12 30.96 -59.09 28.74
N PRO A 13 30.69 -58.54 27.54
CA PRO A 13 29.73 -57.47 27.36
C PRO A 13 28.30 -57.92 27.69
N PRO A 14 27.47 -57.06 28.32
CA PRO A 14 26.15 -57.43 28.77
C PRO A 14 25.20 -57.67 27.58
N ARG A 15 24.53 -58.84 27.58
CA ARG A 15 23.54 -59.28 26.58
C ARG A 15 22.41 -58.28 26.28
N PHE A 16 22.19 -57.31 27.17
CA PHE A 16 21.20 -56.24 27.01
C PHE A 16 21.52 -55.25 25.90
N ILE A 17 22.79 -55.07 25.52
CA ILE A 17 23.18 -54.17 24.43
C ILE A 17 22.69 -54.70 23.07
N GLY A 18 22.74 -56.02 22.85
CA GLY A 18 22.27 -56.62 21.59
C GLY A 18 20.77 -56.46 21.36
N LEU A 19 19.97 -56.56 22.43
CA LEU A 19 18.52 -56.35 22.39
C LEU A 19 18.16 -54.88 22.14
N ALA A 20 18.90 -53.94 22.73
CA ALA A 20 18.69 -52.51 22.49
C ALA A 20 18.99 -52.11 21.04
N VAL A 21 20.07 -52.66 20.44
CA VAL A 21 20.42 -52.40 19.03
C VAL A 21 19.39 -53.01 18.07
N ALA A 22 18.89 -54.21 18.35
CA ALA A 22 17.84 -54.82 17.54
C ALA A 22 16.52 -54.03 17.61
N GLY A 23 16.14 -53.52 18.79
CA GLY A 23 14.98 -52.65 18.97
C GLY A 23 15.09 -51.34 18.20
N ALA A 24 16.27 -50.71 18.22
CA ALA A 24 16.53 -49.47 17.48
C ALA A 24 16.44 -49.69 15.95
N ALA A 25 16.98 -50.81 15.44
CA ALA A 25 16.89 -51.14 14.01
C ALA A 25 15.44 -51.33 13.53
N VAL A 26 14.60 -52.00 14.34
CA VAL A 26 13.18 -52.18 14.02
C VAL A 26 12.44 -50.84 14.00
N LEU A 27 12.70 -49.94 14.95
CA LEU A 27 12.09 -48.62 14.98
C LEU A 27 12.49 -47.75 13.78
N VAL A 28 13.73 -47.83 13.32
CA VAL A 28 14.20 -47.12 12.11
C VAL A 28 13.48 -47.65 10.86
N LEU A 29 13.30 -48.97 10.74
CA LEU A 29 12.59 -49.56 9.61
C LEU A 29 11.10 -49.19 9.60
N ILE A 30 10.45 -49.18 10.76
CA ILE A 30 9.04 -48.75 10.90
C ILE A 30 8.91 -47.25 10.59
N GLY A 31 9.81 -46.42 11.11
CA GLY A 31 9.85 -44.99 10.83
C GLY A 31 10.08 -44.70 9.34
N GLY A 32 10.99 -45.44 8.70
CA GLY A 32 11.24 -45.35 7.26
C GLY A 32 10.05 -45.78 6.41
N ALA A 33 9.37 -46.86 6.78
CA ALA A 33 8.17 -47.33 6.10
C ALA A 33 6.99 -46.36 6.27
N ALA A 34 6.78 -45.83 7.48
CA ALA A 34 5.75 -44.82 7.75
C ALA A 34 6.04 -43.51 7.00
N PHE A 35 7.30 -43.06 6.98
CA PHE A 35 7.72 -41.91 6.20
C PHE A 35 7.53 -42.13 4.70
N TYR A 36 7.88 -43.30 4.17
CA TYR A 36 7.69 -43.64 2.76
C TYR A 36 6.20 -43.66 2.37
N LEU A 37 5.34 -44.25 3.20
CA LEU A 37 3.89 -44.27 3.00
C LEU A 37 3.27 -42.86 3.10
N ALA A 38 3.73 -42.05 4.06
CA ALA A 38 3.31 -40.66 4.18
C ALA A 38 3.77 -39.83 2.98
N ALA A 39 5.00 -40.01 2.50
CA ALA A 39 5.55 -39.32 1.33
C ALA A 39 4.81 -39.71 0.04
N GLN A 40 4.36 -40.96 -0.11
CA GLN A 40 3.53 -41.36 -1.24
C GLN A 40 2.13 -40.75 -1.21
N ARG A 41 1.51 -40.63 -0.02
CA ARG A 41 0.20 -39.99 0.14
C ARG A 41 0.25 -38.46 0.08
N ALA A 42 1.41 -37.87 0.41
CA ALA A 42 1.66 -36.44 0.35
C ALA A 42 2.18 -35.96 -1.00
N ARG A 43 2.40 -36.85 -1.99
CA ARG A 43 2.58 -36.41 -3.37
C ARG A 43 1.26 -35.77 -3.81
N PRO A 44 1.20 -34.44 -4.04
CA PRO A 44 0.06 -33.90 -4.73
C PRO A 44 -0.05 -34.67 -6.05
N ALA A 45 -1.24 -35.16 -6.39
CA ALA A 45 -1.48 -35.66 -7.73
C ALA A 45 -1.00 -34.56 -8.67
N ALA A 46 0.02 -34.84 -9.49
CA ALA A 46 0.43 -33.91 -10.52
C ALA A 46 -0.82 -33.67 -11.35
N ALA A 47 -1.38 -32.46 -11.31
CA ALA A 47 -2.45 -32.11 -12.23
C ALA A 47 -1.91 -32.44 -13.63
N ASP A 48 -2.58 -33.35 -14.34
CA ASP A 48 -2.16 -33.78 -15.67
C ASP A 48 -1.97 -32.52 -16.53
N ALA A 49 -0.81 -32.40 -17.17
CA ALA A 49 -0.52 -31.24 -17.98
C ALA A 49 -1.50 -31.18 -19.16
N PHE A 50 -2.08 -30.01 -19.41
CA PHE A 50 -2.91 -29.80 -20.60
C PHE A 50 -2.03 -29.85 -21.84
N ARG A 51 -2.20 -30.87 -22.68
CA ARG A 51 -1.39 -31.02 -23.88
C ARG A 51 -1.92 -30.16 -25.02
N VAL A 52 -1.01 -29.43 -25.67
CA VAL A 52 -1.27 -28.66 -26.89
C VAL A 52 -0.26 -29.08 -27.94
N THR A 53 -0.71 -29.59 -29.07
CA THR A 53 0.16 -29.98 -30.19
C THR A 53 0.11 -28.93 -31.28
N ILE A 54 1.24 -28.30 -31.58
CA ILE A 54 1.36 -27.30 -32.64
C ILE A 54 1.69 -28.02 -33.94
N THR A 55 0.83 -27.84 -34.94
CA THR A 55 1.06 -28.31 -36.32
C THR A 55 1.48 -27.13 -37.19
N ALA A 56 1.77 -27.39 -38.48
CA ALA A 56 2.07 -26.31 -39.42
C ALA A 56 0.97 -25.25 -39.56
N ARG A 57 -0.29 -25.55 -39.21
CA ARG A 57 -1.45 -24.67 -39.47
C ARG A 57 -2.24 -24.23 -38.23
N ALA A 58 -2.34 -25.09 -37.21
CA ALA A 58 -3.20 -24.90 -36.04
C ALA A 58 -2.68 -25.69 -34.82
N CYS A 59 -3.30 -25.49 -33.66
CA CYS A 59 -3.13 -26.36 -32.51
C CYS A 59 -4.11 -27.54 -32.55
N ALA A 60 -3.73 -28.64 -31.91
CA ALA A 60 -4.62 -29.73 -31.51
C ALA A 60 -4.55 -29.90 -29.98
N PRO A 61 -5.62 -29.60 -29.23
CA PRO A 61 -6.86 -28.95 -29.70
C PRO A 61 -6.63 -27.46 -30.05
N ASN A 62 -7.46 -26.89 -30.92
CA ASN A 62 -7.42 -25.46 -31.27
C ASN A 62 -8.33 -24.59 -30.39
N ALA A 63 -9.13 -25.23 -29.53
CA ALA A 63 -9.91 -24.59 -28.49
C ALA A 63 -9.74 -25.43 -27.22
N LEU A 64 -9.39 -24.80 -26.11
CA LEU A 64 -9.09 -25.49 -24.86
C LEU A 64 -9.83 -24.82 -23.71
N THR A 65 -10.42 -25.62 -22.83
CA THR A 65 -11.04 -25.13 -21.60
C THR A 65 -10.27 -25.69 -20.40
N VAL A 66 -9.83 -24.81 -19.50
CA VAL A 66 -9.08 -25.17 -18.29
C VAL A 66 -9.65 -24.43 -17.07
N PRO A 67 -9.54 -24.99 -15.85
CA PRO A 67 -9.88 -24.23 -14.65
C PRO A 67 -8.83 -23.14 -14.37
N ALA A 68 -9.23 -22.01 -13.80
CA ALA A 68 -8.35 -20.94 -13.30
C ALA A 68 -7.49 -21.42 -12.13
N GLY A 69 -6.33 -20.81 -11.92
CA GLY A 69 -5.30 -21.21 -10.95
C GLY A 69 -4.00 -21.65 -11.63
N ARG A 70 -3.08 -22.28 -10.88
CA ARG A 70 -1.79 -22.71 -11.43
C ARG A 70 -1.96 -23.91 -12.36
N ARG A 71 -1.77 -23.70 -13.66
CA ARG A 71 -1.89 -24.73 -14.71
C ARG A 71 -0.56 -25.00 -15.38
N LYS A 72 -0.42 -26.25 -15.79
CA LYS A 72 0.74 -26.76 -16.51
C LYS A 72 0.28 -27.17 -17.90
N PHE A 73 0.98 -26.71 -18.91
CA PHE A 73 0.78 -27.07 -20.31
C PHE A 73 1.98 -27.86 -20.81
N GLU A 74 1.71 -28.92 -21.57
CA GLU A 74 2.73 -29.64 -22.32
C GLU A 74 2.55 -29.30 -23.80
N VAL A 75 3.46 -28.47 -24.31
CA VAL A 75 3.42 -28.00 -25.70
C VAL A 75 4.29 -28.91 -26.54
N VAL A 76 3.71 -29.54 -27.56
CA VAL A 76 4.40 -30.47 -28.45
C VAL A 76 4.53 -29.83 -29.83
N ASN A 77 5.75 -29.78 -30.38
CA ASN A 77 5.95 -29.32 -31.74
C ASN A 77 5.88 -30.49 -32.73
N ALA A 78 4.77 -30.58 -33.46
CA ALA A 78 4.55 -31.54 -34.54
C ALA A 78 4.66 -30.88 -35.94
N SER A 79 5.42 -29.79 -36.04
CA SER A 79 5.78 -29.14 -37.30
C SER A 79 7.22 -29.46 -37.71
N ASP A 80 7.67 -28.89 -38.84
CA ASP A 80 9.00 -29.06 -39.42
C ASP A 80 9.97 -27.91 -39.06
N ARG A 81 9.57 -26.95 -38.22
CA ARG A 81 10.38 -25.79 -37.80
C ARG A 81 10.27 -25.52 -36.31
N PRO A 82 11.24 -24.81 -35.70
CA PRO A 82 11.07 -24.31 -34.34
C PRO A 82 9.82 -23.43 -34.23
N VAL A 83 9.09 -23.57 -33.12
CA VAL A 83 7.86 -22.79 -32.85
C VAL A 83 7.89 -22.22 -31.44
N GLU A 84 7.02 -21.25 -31.20
CA GLU A 84 6.69 -20.74 -29.88
C GLU A 84 5.20 -20.92 -29.59
N TRP A 85 4.86 -20.93 -28.31
CA TRP A 85 3.48 -20.98 -27.84
C TRP A 85 3.23 -19.92 -26.80
N GLU A 86 2.24 -19.08 -27.05
CA GLU A 86 1.90 -17.93 -26.23
C GLU A 86 0.43 -18.00 -25.83
N ILE A 87 0.15 -17.56 -24.62
CA ILE A 87 -1.21 -17.27 -24.14
C ILE A 87 -1.37 -15.75 -24.16
N LEU A 88 -2.40 -15.25 -24.84
CA LEU A 88 -2.59 -13.82 -25.06
C LEU A 88 -3.90 -13.32 -24.45
N ASP A 89 -3.85 -12.13 -23.86
CA ASP A 89 -5.01 -11.32 -23.47
C ASP A 89 -5.01 -10.03 -24.30
N GLY A 90 -5.79 -10.01 -25.39
CA GLY A 90 -5.71 -8.96 -26.39
C GLY A 90 -4.33 -8.90 -27.05
N VAL A 91 -3.57 -7.83 -26.78
CA VAL A 91 -2.19 -7.63 -27.27
C VAL A 91 -1.12 -8.01 -26.25
N MET A 92 -1.53 -8.41 -25.04
CA MET A 92 -0.62 -8.73 -23.94
C MET A 92 -0.27 -10.22 -23.94
N VAL A 93 1.03 -10.52 -23.81
CA VAL A 93 1.51 -11.89 -23.57
C VAL A 93 1.36 -12.22 -22.08
N VAL A 94 0.50 -13.18 -21.78
CA VAL A 94 0.25 -13.67 -20.41
C VAL A 94 1.37 -14.63 -19.98
N ALA A 95 1.77 -15.53 -20.87
CA ALA A 95 2.86 -16.46 -20.68
C ALA A 95 3.29 -17.04 -22.03
N GLU A 96 4.56 -17.40 -22.16
CA GLU A 96 5.13 -17.90 -23.41
C GLU A 96 6.15 -19.02 -23.18
N GLN A 97 6.33 -19.83 -24.21
CA GLN A 97 7.41 -20.78 -24.32
C GLN A 97 7.98 -20.74 -25.74
N GLU A 98 9.19 -20.22 -25.87
CA GLU A 98 9.87 -20.06 -27.15
C GLU A 98 10.73 -21.28 -27.55
N ASN A 99 11.15 -21.27 -28.82
CA ASN A 99 12.22 -22.13 -29.36
C ASN A 99 11.98 -23.64 -29.18
N ILE A 100 10.73 -24.09 -29.29
CA ILE A 100 10.36 -25.49 -29.23
C ILE A 100 10.75 -26.16 -30.55
N VAL A 101 11.83 -26.92 -30.55
CA VAL A 101 12.39 -27.61 -31.75
C VAL A 101 11.42 -28.70 -32.28
N PRO A 102 11.39 -28.97 -33.60
CA PRO A 102 10.59 -30.05 -34.20
C PRO A 102 10.74 -31.39 -33.49
N GLY A 103 9.61 -32.04 -33.20
CA GLY A 103 9.56 -33.34 -32.53
C GLY A 103 9.80 -33.32 -31.02
N LEU A 104 10.13 -32.15 -30.44
CA LEU A 104 10.29 -31.99 -29.00
C LEU A 104 9.03 -31.43 -28.33
N LYS A 105 9.05 -31.51 -26.99
CA LYS A 105 8.02 -30.96 -26.13
C LYS A 105 8.64 -30.02 -25.10
N ALA A 106 7.91 -28.97 -24.77
CA ALA A 106 8.24 -28.04 -23.71
C ALA A 106 7.09 -27.96 -22.71
N THR A 107 7.38 -27.48 -21.50
CA THR A 107 6.41 -27.34 -20.44
C THR A 107 6.30 -25.89 -20.02
N LEU A 108 5.08 -25.35 -20.01
CA LEU A 108 4.79 -24.02 -19.50
C LEU A 108 3.94 -24.15 -18.22
N THR A 109 4.29 -23.44 -17.16
CA THR A 109 3.46 -23.34 -15.96
C THR A 109 3.07 -21.90 -15.71
N VAL A 110 1.78 -21.63 -15.62
CA VAL A 110 1.22 -20.28 -15.52
C VAL A 110 0.04 -20.28 -14.55
N ASP A 111 -0.17 -19.18 -13.83
CA ASP A 111 -1.36 -18.96 -13.01
C ASP A 111 -2.41 -18.20 -13.84
N LEU A 112 -3.53 -18.85 -14.15
CA LEU A 112 -4.55 -18.32 -15.05
C LEU A 112 -5.73 -17.74 -14.27
N GLN A 113 -6.16 -16.54 -14.63
CA GLN A 113 -7.40 -15.96 -14.14
C GLN A 113 -8.59 -16.39 -15.00
N PRO A 114 -9.82 -16.50 -14.44
CA PRO A 114 -11.01 -16.81 -15.24
C PRO A 114 -11.20 -15.77 -16.35
N GLY A 115 -11.53 -16.22 -17.56
CA GLY A 115 -11.65 -15.34 -18.72
C GLY A 115 -11.51 -16.06 -20.06
N ALA A 116 -11.62 -15.30 -21.14
CA ALA A 116 -11.37 -15.78 -22.50
C ALA A 116 -10.03 -15.23 -22.99
N LEU A 117 -9.14 -16.12 -23.38
CA LEU A 117 -7.79 -15.82 -23.85
C LEU A 117 -7.59 -16.40 -25.25
N ALA A 118 -6.59 -15.90 -25.97
CA ALA A 118 -6.15 -16.49 -27.23
C ALA A 118 -4.87 -17.31 -27.03
N MET A 119 -4.60 -18.23 -27.96
CA MET A 119 -3.33 -18.95 -28.03
C MET A 119 -2.76 -18.90 -29.45
N THR A 120 -1.45 -18.76 -29.56
CA THR A 120 -0.77 -18.87 -30.84
C THR A 120 -0.77 -20.32 -31.31
N CYS A 121 -1.19 -20.53 -32.55
CA CYS A 121 -1.45 -21.87 -33.08
C CYS A 121 -1.01 -21.97 -34.54
N GLY A 122 0.22 -22.43 -34.76
CA GLY A 122 0.82 -22.63 -36.07
C GLY A 122 2.30 -22.26 -36.10
N LEU A 123 2.83 -22.00 -37.30
CA LEU A 123 4.21 -21.52 -37.51
C LEU A 123 4.35 -19.98 -37.41
N LEU A 124 3.23 -19.27 -37.23
CA LEU A 124 3.18 -17.82 -37.14
C LEU A 124 2.72 -17.47 -35.72
N SER A 125 3.33 -16.47 -35.09
CA SER A 125 3.00 -15.90 -33.77
C SER A 125 1.63 -15.19 -33.73
N ASN A 126 0.69 -15.62 -34.57
CA ASN A 126 -0.65 -15.05 -34.64
C ASN A 126 -1.62 -15.91 -33.83
N PRO A 127 -2.49 -15.30 -33.00
CA PRO A 127 -3.52 -16.01 -32.27
C PRO A 127 -4.47 -16.69 -33.25
N ARG A 128 -4.58 -18.02 -33.14
CA ARG A 128 -5.49 -18.84 -33.95
C ARG A 128 -6.28 -19.86 -33.14
N GLY A 129 -5.92 -20.07 -31.88
CA GLY A 129 -6.69 -20.89 -30.95
C GLY A 129 -7.29 -20.05 -29.83
N THR A 130 -8.23 -20.66 -29.10
CA THR A 130 -8.91 -20.04 -27.95
C THR A 130 -8.66 -20.83 -26.67
N LEU A 131 -8.41 -20.12 -25.58
CA LEU A 131 -8.27 -20.67 -24.24
C LEU A 131 -9.36 -20.09 -23.34
N THR A 132 -10.33 -20.91 -22.96
CA THR A 132 -11.37 -20.55 -22.00
C THR A 132 -10.93 -20.96 -20.60
N VAL A 133 -10.77 -20.00 -19.70
CA VAL A 133 -10.41 -20.26 -18.32
C VAL A 133 -11.66 -20.16 -17.44
N THR A 134 -12.12 -21.28 -16.89
CA THR A 134 -13.31 -21.32 -16.03
C THR A 134 -12.97 -21.05 -14.57
N PRO A 135 -13.86 -20.44 -13.77
CA PRO A 135 -13.67 -20.36 -12.33
C PRO A 135 -13.37 -21.72 -11.69
N SER A 136 -12.52 -21.72 -10.66
CA SER A 136 -12.20 -22.91 -9.87
C SER A 136 -12.23 -22.56 -8.38
N ARG A 137 -12.25 -23.60 -7.52
CA ARG A 137 -12.11 -23.39 -6.07
C ARG A 137 -10.79 -22.70 -5.72
N GLU A 138 -9.71 -23.07 -6.39
CA GLU A 138 -8.38 -22.46 -6.22
C GLU A 138 -8.41 -20.98 -6.56
N SER A 139 -9.00 -20.61 -7.71
CA SER A 139 -9.11 -19.20 -8.11
C SER A 139 -10.06 -18.41 -7.22
N ALA A 140 -11.11 -19.04 -6.69
CA ALA A 140 -12.01 -18.40 -5.73
C ALA A 140 -11.32 -18.12 -4.39
N VAL A 141 -10.52 -19.06 -3.88
CA VAL A 141 -9.70 -18.86 -2.67
C VAL A 141 -8.64 -17.78 -2.90
N ALA A 142 -7.95 -17.79 -4.05
CA ALA A 142 -6.97 -16.78 -4.40
C ALA A 142 -7.61 -15.39 -4.56
N ALA A 143 -8.81 -15.31 -5.16
CA ALA A 143 -9.56 -14.06 -5.28
C ALA A 143 -10.00 -13.49 -3.92
N ALA A 144 -10.38 -14.36 -2.98
CA ALA A 144 -10.76 -13.97 -1.62
C ALA A 144 -9.56 -13.72 -0.69
N SER A 145 -8.33 -14.00 -1.14
CA SER A 145 -7.12 -13.78 -0.35
C SER A 145 -6.69 -12.31 -0.42
N ALA A 146 -6.16 -11.79 0.68
CA ALA A 146 -5.62 -10.43 0.73
C ALA A 146 -4.50 -10.25 -0.32
N PRO A 147 -4.35 -9.06 -0.92
CA PRO A 147 -3.28 -8.82 -1.89
C PRO A 147 -1.90 -8.99 -1.26
N THR A 148 -0.96 -9.50 -2.04
CA THR A 148 0.45 -9.57 -1.62
C THR A 148 1.10 -8.19 -1.67
N MET A 149 2.20 -8.00 -0.95
CA MET A 149 2.98 -6.75 -1.00
C MET A 149 3.38 -6.35 -2.43
N ARG A 150 3.56 -7.32 -3.34
CA ARG A 150 3.89 -7.06 -4.75
C ARG A 150 2.82 -6.20 -5.44
N ALA A 151 1.54 -6.41 -5.10
CA ALA A 151 0.43 -5.66 -5.68
C ALA A 151 0.43 -4.17 -5.27
N PHE A 152 1.08 -3.83 -4.14
CA PHE A 152 1.18 -2.47 -3.64
C PHE A 152 2.42 -1.71 -4.15
N LEU A 153 3.36 -2.34 -4.87
CA LEU A 153 4.60 -1.67 -5.29
C LEU A 153 4.36 -0.44 -6.17
N GLY A 154 3.49 -0.56 -7.18
CA GLY A 154 3.11 0.55 -8.06
C GLY A 154 2.39 1.67 -7.29
N PRO A 155 1.29 1.37 -6.57
CA PRO A 155 0.59 2.32 -5.70
C PRO A 155 1.49 3.03 -4.69
N LEU A 156 2.42 2.33 -4.05
CA LEU A 156 3.36 2.94 -3.09
C LEU A 156 4.37 3.87 -3.77
N ALA A 157 4.85 3.53 -4.96
CA ALA A 157 5.75 4.39 -5.73
C ALA A 157 5.05 5.70 -6.14
N GLU A 158 3.83 5.60 -6.64
CA GLU A 158 2.98 6.74 -7.00
C GLU A 158 2.66 7.61 -5.79
N TYR A 159 2.30 7.01 -4.65
CA TYR A 159 2.05 7.79 -3.43
C TYR A 159 3.32 8.46 -2.89
N ARG A 160 4.48 7.80 -2.98
CA ARG A 160 5.77 8.42 -2.61
C ARG A 160 6.11 9.60 -3.51
N PHE A 161 5.79 9.53 -4.79
CA PHE A 161 5.93 10.65 -5.71
C PHE A 161 5.01 11.81 -5.31
N TYR A 162 3.73 11.53 -5.02
CA TYR A 162 2.77 12.52 -4.50
C TYR A 162 3.29 13.23 -3.24
N LEU A 163 3.76 12.48 -2.24
CA LEU A 163 4.35 13.06 -1.02
C LEU A 163 5.62 13.88 -1.32
N GLY A 164 6.44 13.43 -2.27
CA GLY A 164 7.64 14.15 -2.70
C GLY A 164 7.32 15.51 -3.33
N MET A 165 6.27 15.56 -4.15
CA MET A 165 5.77 16.80 -4.76
C MET A 165 5.24 17.78 -3.70
N ALA A 166 4.38 17.32 -2.80
CA ALA A 166 3.85 18.14 -1.71
C ALA A 166 4.97 18.65 -0.77
N ALA A 167 5.93 17.79 -0.41
CA ALA A 167 7.07 18.21 0.41
C ALA A 167 7.97 19.23 -0.29
N SER A 168 8.14 19.14 -1.62
CA SER A 168 8.88 20.17 -2.35
C SER A 168 8.12 21.48 -2.41
N ALA A 169 6.81 21.44 -2.66
CA ALA A 169 5.98 22.63 -2.68
C ALA A 169 5.95 23.35 -1.31
N LEU A 170 5.94 22.58 -0.21
CA LEU A 170 6.07 23.11 1.15
C LEU A 170 7.40 23.82 1.38
N ASP A 171 8.52 23.15 1.07
CA ASP A 171 9.89 23.70 1.20
C ASP A 171 10.04 25.01 0.39
N ASP A 172 9.58 25.02 -0.87
CA ASP A 172 9.63 26.20 -1.72
C ASP A 172 8.69 27.31 -1.22
N GLY A 173 7.49 26.96 -0.76
CA GLY A 173 6.52 27.89 -0.19
C GLY A 173 7.01 28.56 1.09
N ALA A 174 7.59 27.79 2.01
CA ALA A 174 8.14 28.30 3.26
C ALA A 174 9.32 29.26 3.02
N ARG A 175 10.18 28.98 2.02
CA ARG A 175 11.25 29.91 1.61
C ARG A 175 10.68 31.22 1.05
N ARG A 176 9.69 31.14 0.16
CA ARG A 176 9.01 32.34 -0.37
C ARG A 176 8.35 33.17 0.71
N LEU A 177 7.76 32.52 1.71
CA LEU A 177 7.17 33.18 2.88
C LEU A 177 8.24 33.92 3.69
N ALA A 178 9.37 33.28 3.97
CA ALA A 178 10.49 33.91 4.66
C ALA A 178 11.08 35.09 3.88
N ASP A 179 11.15 34.99 2.55
CA ASP A 179 11.60 36.08 1.68
C ASP A 179 10.63 37.28 1.67
N ALA A 180 9.32 37.02 1.60
CA ALA A 180 8.30 38.07 1.65
C ALA A 180 8.26 38.80 3.00
N ILE A 181 8.38 38.07 4.11
CA ILE A 181 8.51 38.64 5.46
C ILE A 181 9.76 39.51 5.55
N ARG A 182 10.91 39.05 5.01
CA ARG A 182 12.16 39.81 5.00
C ARG A 182 12.07 41.10 4.20
N ALA A 183 11.32 41.06 3.10
CA ALA A 183 11.06 42.23 2.26
C ALA A 183 10.09 43.24 2.89
N GLY A 184 9.43 42.89 4.00
CA GLY A 184 8.43 43.74 4.62
C GLY A 184 7.07 43.74 3.88
N ASP A 185 6.85 42.83 2.93
CA ASP A 185 5.66 42.81 2.09
C ASP A 185 4.56 41.92 2.69
N VAL A 186 3.62 42.55 3.38
CA VAL A 186 2.49 41.87 4.06
C VAL A 186 1.61 41.13 3.06
N ALA A 187 1.35 41.69 1.88
CA ALA A 187 0.44 41.08 0.91
C ALA A 187 1.09 39.85 0.26
N ALA A 188 2.36 39.96 -0.12
CA ALA A 188 3.13 38.82 -0.62
C ALA A 188 3.30 37.74 0.46
N ALA A 189 3.50 38.12 1.73
CA ALA A 189 3.61 37.18 2.83
C ALA A 189 2.32 36.37 3.04
N ARG A 190 1.15 37.01 2.98
CA ARG A 190 -0.15 36.30 3.08
C ARG A 190 -0.34 35.30 1.93
N THR A 191 -0.03 35.72 0.71
CA THR A 191 -0.10 34.85 -0.47
C THR A 191 0.85 33.65 -0.34
N ALA A 192 2.09 33.89 0.09
CA ALA A 192 3.08 32.83 0.28
C ALA A 192 2.73 31.89 1.44
N TYR A 193 2.11 32.42 2.49
CA TYR A 193 1.63 31.66 3.63
C TYR A 193 0.53 30.66 3.23
N GLU A 194 -0.50 31.13 2.52
CA GLU A 194 -1.57 30.26 2.01
C GLU A 194 -1.03 29.20 1.06
N ALA A 195 -0.11 29.58 0.16
CA ALA A 195 0.55 28.67 -0.76
C ALA A 195 1.43 27.62 -0.06
N ALA A 196 1.95 27.90 1.14
CA ALA A 196 2.75 26.97 1.93
C ALA A 196 1.91 26.07 2.84
N ARG A 197 0.74 26.54 3.33
CA ARG A 197 -0.14 25.73 4.20
C ARG A 197 -0.71 24.51 3.48
N ALA A 198 -1.27 24.68 2.27
CA ALA A 198 -1.94 23.57 1.58
C ALA A 198 -1.03 22.34 1.35
N PRO A 199 0.24 22.48 0.89
CA PRO A 199 1.16 21.35 0.81
C PRO A 199 1.48 20.69 2.16
N TYR A 200 1.57 21.45 3.26
CA TYR A 200 1.72 20.85 4.60
C TYR A 200 0.49 20.01 4.98
N LYS A 201 -0.71 20.52 4.70
CA LYS A 201 -1.98 19.82 4.93
C LYS A 201 -2.13 18.54 4.10
N GLN A 202 -1.61 18.53 2.87
CA GLN A 202 -1.52 17.30 2.07
C GLN A 202 -0.60 16.24 2.70
N LEU A 203 0.38 16.63 3.51
CA LEU A 203 1.30 15.70 4.15
C LEU A 203 0.78 15.17 5.50
N GLU A 204 -0.29 15.74 6.08
CA GLU A 204 -0.73 15.43 7.44
C GLU A 204 -1.09 13.96 7.67
N THR A 205 -1.42 13.20 6.63
CA THR A 205 -1.62 11.75 6.71
C THR A 205 -0.38 10.98 7.16
N VAL A 206 0.82 11.56 7.01
CA VAL A 206 2.12 10.95 7.34
C VAL A 206 3.01 11.79 8.27
N VAL A 207 2.83 13.11 8.37
CA VAL A 207 3.76 13.95 9.16
C VAL A 207 3.72 13.69 10.66
N TYR A 208 2.62 13.17 11.21
CA TYR A 208 2.50 12.85 12.64
C TYR A 208 3.51 11.79 13.12
N ARG A 209 4.20 11.10 12.20
CA ARG A 209 5.33 10.22 12.51
C ARG A 209 6.60 10.98 12.90
N PHE A 210 6.63 12.29 12.66
CA PHE A 210 7.71 13.21 12.97
C PHE A 210 7.20 14.25 13.97
N SER A 211 6.77 13.80 15.14
CA SER A 211 6.11 14.66 16.14
C SER A 211 6.95 15.88 16.51
N ASP A 212 8.28 15.72 16.58
CA ASP A 212 9.20 16.84 16.83
C ASP A 212 9.10 17.95 15.78
N LEU A 213 8.84 17.60 14.51
CA LEU A 213 8.62 18.56 13.44
C LEU A 213 7.19 19.11 13.46
N VAL A 214 6.19 18.29 13.77
CA VAL A 214 4.81 18.77 13.93
C VAL A 214 4.73 19.86 15.00
N ASP A 215 5.38 19.65 16.14
CA ASP A 215 5.40 20.58 17.28
C ASP A 215 6.11 21.92 16.96
N ARG A 216 6.94 21.97 15.90
CA ARG A 216 7.62 23.21 15.46
C ARG A 216 6.97 23.85 14.24
N ILE A 217 6.41 23.05 13.33
CA ILE A 217 5.82 23.52 12.08
C ILE A 217 4.39 24.00 12.31
N ASN A 218 3.58 23.26 13.08
CA ASN A 218 2.16 23.55 13.23
C ASN A 218 1.65 23.29 14.67
N PRO A 219 2.29 23.84 15.71
CA PRO A 219 1.76 23.73 17.07
C PRO A 219 0.45 24.50 17.19
N SER A 220 -0.59 23.86 17.73
CA SER A 220 -1.84 24.54 18.08
C SER A 220 -1.68 25.24 19.43
N PRO A 221 -2.01 26.54 19.54
CA PRO A 221 -1.88 27.28 20.80
C PRO A 221 -2.80 26.72 21.90
N ASP A 222 -3.91 26.05 21.54
CA ASP A 222 -4.84 25.46 22.50
C ASP A 222 -4.22 24.32 23.32
N TYR A 223 -3.16 23.68 22.81
CA TYR A 223 -2.44 22.61 23.48
C TYR A 223 -1.18 23.09 24.22
N LEU A 224 -0.85 24.38 24.16
CA LEU A 224 0.31 24.96 24.84
C LEU A 224 -0.10 25.60 26.16
N ALA A 225 0.72 25.40 27.20
CA ALA A 225 0.42 25.91 28.55
C ALA A 225 0.36 27.45 28.58
N GLY A 226 1.27 28.11 27.84
CA GLY A 226 1.30 29.56 27.68
C GLY A 226 0.46 30.09 26.52
N ARG A 227 -0.23 29.22 25.76
CA ARG A 227 -0.92 29.56 24.50
C ARG A 227 -0.04 30.38 23.56
N GLU A 228 -0.53 31.53 23.07
CA GLU A 228 0.23 32.40 22.16
C GLU A 228 1.46 33.07 22.81
N ALA A 229 1.56 33.05 24.14
CA ALA A 229 2.72 33.51 24.90
C ALA A 229 3.73 32.39 25.22
N ASP A 230 3.43 31.15 24.85
CA ASP A 230 4.33 30.01 25.05
C ASP A 230 5.54 30.10 24.11
N PRO A 231 6.78 29.88 24.59
CA PRO A 231 7.96 29.83 23.71
C PRO A 231 7.88 28.77 22.62
N ALA A 232 7.08 27.71 22.80
CA ALA A 232 6.85 26.69 21.79
C ALA A 232 5.85 27.13 20.70
N PHE A 233 5.15 28.27 20.86
CA PHE A 233 4.25 28.80 19.85
C PHE A 233 5.04 29.37 18.67
N THR A 234 5.27 28.50 17.68
CA THR A 234 6.14 28.74 16.53
C THR A 234 5.44 28.33 15.23
N GLY A 235 6.18 28.30 14.12
CA GLY A 235 5.71 27.78 12.84
C GLY A 235 4.53 28.55 12.25
N PHE A 236 3.68 27.83 11.54
CA PHE A 236 2.57 28.39 10.78
C PHE A 236 1.60 29.20 11.65
N HIS A 237 1.12 28.67 12.77
CA HIS A 237 0.13 29.37 13.59
C HIS A 237 0.70 30.65 14.25
N ARG A 238 1.99 30.65 14.64
CA ARG A 238 2.64 31.88 15.13
C ARG A 238 2.73 32.95 14.04
N ILE A 239 3.13 32.53 12.83
CA ILE A 239 3.19 33.45 11.68
C ILE A 239 1.80 33.99 11.35
N ALA A 240 0.78 33.14 11.36
CA ALA A 240 -0.62 33.52 11.14
C ALA A 240 -1.07 34.62 12.11
N TYR A 241 -0.81 34.38 13.40
CA TYR A 241 -1.25 35.24 14.50
C TYR A 241 -0.75 36.68 14.32
N ASP A 242 0.53 36.86 14.00
CA ASP A 242 1.10 38.20 13.80
C ASP A 242 0.76 38.78 12.42
N LEU A 243 0.80 37.97 11.35
CA LEU A 243 0.61 38.40 9.96
C LEU A 243 -0.82 38.85 9.64
N TYR A 244 -1.82 38.16 10.19
CA TYR A 244 -3.23 38.49 10.06
C TYR A 244 -3.73 39.35 11.23
N GLY A 245 -2.97 39.42 12.33
CA GLY A 245 -3.19 40.34 13.43
C GLY A 245 -2.67 41.77 13.17
N GLN A 246 -2.31 42.46 14.25
CA GLN A 246 -1.91 43.87 14.21
C GLN A 246 -0.42 44.10 13.90
N ASN A 247 0.41 43.04 13.95
CA ASN A 247 1.87 43.15 13.86
C ASN A 247 2.40 43.06 12.41
N GLY A 248 1.58 42.59 11.48
CA GLY A 248 2.00 42.37 10.09
C GLY A 248 3.22 41.46 10.03
N VAL A 249 4.29 41.92 9.39
CA VAL A 249 5.54 41.15 9.23
C VAL A 249 6.61 41.46 10.29
N GLY A 250 6.35 42.41 11.19
CA GLY A 250 7.31 42.83 12.21
C GLY A 250 7.69 41.71 13.16
N GLY A 251 8.99 41.41 13.28
CA GLY A 251 9.49 40.38 14.21
C GLY A 251 9.25 38.92 13.77
N LEU A 252 8.64 38.69 12.60
CA LEU A 252 8.34 37.34 12.12
C LEU A 252 9.52 36.59 11.48
N GLN A 253 10.60 37.30 11.14
CA GLN A 253 11.72 36.71 10.40
C GLN A 253 12.30 35.43 11.04
N PRO A 254 12.57 35.39 12.36
CA PRO A 254 13.12 34.18 12.97
C PRO A 254 12.18 32.96 12.87
N PHE A 255 10.87 33.17 12.98
CA PHE A 255 9.89 32.10 12.85
C PHE A 255 9.77 31.60 11.40
N ALA A 256 9.85 32.51 10.43
CA ALA A 256 9.80 32.15 9.02
C ALA A 256 11.05 31.39 8.56
N ASP A 257 12.24 31.80 9.02
CA ASP A 257 13.49 31.10 8.74
C ASP A 257 13.49 29.69 9.38
N GLN A 258 12.99 29.57 10.61
CA GLN A 258 12.83 28.28 11.29
C GLN A 258 11.83 27.37 10.55
N LEU A 259 10.68 27.89 10.12
CA LEU A 259 9.70 27.13 9.33
C LEU A 259 10.30 26.62 8.02
N ALA A 260 11.09 27.43 7.31
CA ALA A 260 11.77 27.00 6.09
C ALA A 260 12.81 25.90 6.36
N ALA A 261 13.55 25.98 7.47
CA ALA A 261 14.48 24.93 7.89
C ALA A 261 13.75 23.62 8.24
N ASP A 262 12.66 23.70 9.00
CA ASP A 262 11.87 22.54 9.39
C ASP A 262 11.15 21.89 8.19
N ALA A 263 10.68 22.68 7.22
CA ALA A 263 10.13 22.18 5.97
C ALA A 263 11.17 21.38 5.16
N ALA A 264 12.41 21.88 5.10
CA ALA A 264 13.51 21.18 4.44
C ALA A 264 13.88 19.86 5.17
N ASP A 265 13.88 19.86 6.51
CA ASP A 265 14.11 18.65 7.33
C ASP A 265 12.97 17.64 7.11
N LEU A 266 11.71 18.07 7.16
CA LEU A 266 10.55 17.23 6.89
C LEU A 266 10.65 16.56 5.51
N LYS A 267 11.00 17.33 4.47
CA LYS A 267 11.23 16.81 3.11
C LYS A 267 12.33 15.76 3.09
N ALA A 268 13.43 15.96 3.82
CA ALA A 268 14.51 14.97 3.93
C ALA A 268 14.06 13.70 4.66
N ARG A 269 13.36 13.82 5.78
CA ARG A 269 12.87 12.66 6.55
C ARG A 269 11.83 11.86 5.78
N LEU A 270 10.89 12.52 5.10
CA LEU A 270 9.89 11.88 4.23
C LEU A 270 10.53 11.05 3.12
N ARG A 271 11.62 11.52 2.50
CA ARG A 271 12.37 10.76 1.49
C ARG A 271 12.94 9.45 2.00
N SER A 272 13.13 9.30 3.31
CA SER A 272 13.66 8.08 3.94
C SER A 272 12.58 7.23 4.61
N ALA A 273 11.35 7.76 4.71
CA ALA A 273 10.27 7.11 5.42
C ALA A 273 9.90 5.76 4.79
N LYS A 274 9.68 4.77 5.67
CA LYS A 274 9.07 3.49 5.29
C LYS A 274 7.56 3.67 5.31
N LEU A 275 6.93 3.41 4.17
CA LEU A 275 5.49 3.58 3.97
C LEU A 275 4.88 2.19 3.77
N ALA A 276 4.33 1.62 4.83
CA ALA A 276 3.55 0.38 4.73
C ALA A 276 2.11 0.71 4.31
N PRO A 277 1.45 -0.10 3.45
CA PRO A 277 0.08 0.18 3.02
C PRO A 277 -0.91 0.38 4.17
N ALA A 278 -0.89 -0.52 5.16
CA ALA A 278 -1.74 -0.42 6.34
C ALA A 278 -1.48 0.84 7.18
N ASP A 279 -0.20 1.25 7.32
CA ASP A 279 0.17 2.47 8.04
C ASP A 279 -0.40 3.73 7.37
N LEU A 280 -0.40 3.77 6.03
CA LEU A 280 -0.90 4.90 5.25
C LEU A 280 -2.42 5.03 5.38
N VAL A 281 -3.15 3.93 5.19
CA VAL A 281 -4.62 3.92 5.32
C VAL A 281 -5.02 4.22 6.77
N GLY A 282 -4.33 3.62 7.75
CA GLY A 282 -4.56 3.91 9.16
C GLY A 282 -4.22 5.35 9.54
N GLY A 283 -3.20 5.95 8.92
CA GLY A 283 -2.87 7.38 9.06
C GLY A 283 -3.99 8.28 8.55
N ALA A 284 -4.52 7.98 7.36
CA ALA A 284 -5.68 8.67 6.80
C ALA A 284 -6.92 8.55 7.70
N ALA A 285 -7.21 7.35 8.21
CA ALA A 285 -8.35 7.12 9.12
C ALA A 285 -8.22 7.92 10.41
N ARG A 286 -7.02 7.95 11.02
CA ARG A 286 -6.75 8.76 12.22
C ARG A 286 -6.91 10.25 11.96
N LEU A 287 -6.38 10.75 10.84
CA LEU A 287 -6.55 12.15 10.46
C LEU A 287 -8.03 12.50 10.27
N ALA A 288 -8.77 11.71 9.48
CA ALA A 288 -10.21 11.93 9.27
C ALA A 288 -10.99 11.95 10.60
N ARG A 289 -10.66 11.04 11.52
CA ARG A 289 -11.27 10.99 12.85
C ARG A 289 -10.92 12.20 13.70
N GLN A 290 -9.67 12.65 13.68
CA GLN A 290 -9.24 13.85 14.41
C GLN A 290 -9.93 15.12 13.90
N LEU A 291 -10.10 15.23 12.57
CA LEU A 291 -10.85 16.31 11.95
C LEU A 291 -12.30 16.29 12.40
N ALA A 292 -12.95 15.12 12.34
CA ALA A 292 -14.34 14.94 12.76
C ALA A 292 -14.56 15.24 14.25
N SER A 293 -13.67 14.80 15.13
CA SER A 293 -13.87 14.88 16.59
C SER A 293 -13.65 16.28 17.17
N GLY A 294 -13.00 17.18 16.45
CA GLY A 294 -12.60 18.47 17.02
C GLY A 294 -12.41 19.56 15.98
N ARG A 295 -11.42 19.42 15.09
CA ARG A 295 -10.94 20.54 14.26
C ARG A 295 -12.00 21.13 13.34
N ILE A 296 -12.93 20.32 12.81
CA ILE A 296 -14.04 20.82 11.99
C ILE A 296 -15.05 21.62 12.83
N ALA A 297 -15.24 21.28 14.11
CA ALA A 297 -16.16 22.02 14.97
C ALA A 297 -15.52 23.34 15.47
N SER A 298 -14.27 23.27 15.91
CA SER A 298 -13.55 24.40 16.53
C SER A 298 -12.91 25.36 15.54
N GLY A 299 -12.57 24.89 14.34
CA GLY A 299 -11.54 25.51 13.50
C GLY A 299 -10.14 25.14 14.01
N GLU A 300 -9.14 25.28 13.15
CA GLU A 300 -7.72 25.10 13.44
C GLU A 300 -6.96 26.44 13.36
N ASP A 301 -7.34 27.36 12.47
CA ASP A 301 -6.66 28.66 12.31
C ASP A 301 -7.62 29.85 12.48
N SER A 302 -7.71 30.33 13.73
CA SER A 302 -8.50 31.51 14.08
C SER A 302 -7.92 32.83 13.53
N SER A 303 -6.74 32.82 12.94
CA SER A 303 -6.09 34.03 12.43
C SER A 303 -6.30 34.17 10.91
N SER A 304 -5.98 33.13 10.13
CA SER A 304 -6.15 33.18 8.66
C SER A 304 -7.55 32.82 8.18
N ARG A 305 -8.33 32.03 8.96
CA ARG A 305 -9.69 31.57 8.61
C ARG A 305 -9.76 30.75 7.31
N THR A 306 -8.65 30.09 6.94
CA THR A 306 -8.49 29.27 5.73
C THR A 306 -8.75 27.78 5.99
N ASP A 307 -9.52 27.46 7.03
CA ASP A 307 -9.73 26.09 7.50
C ASP A 307 -10.37 25.17 6.44
N LEU A 308 -11.23 25.73 5.56
CA LEU A 308 -11.82 24.96 4.47
C LEU A 308 -10.79 24.58 3.39
N ASP A 309 -9.83 25.46 3.08
CA ASP A 309 -8.71 25.14 2.20
C ASP A 309 -7.81 24.05 2.81
N ASP A 310 -7.56 24.14 4.11
CA ASP A 310 -6.80 23.14 4.86
C ASP A 310 -7.50 21.77 4.85
N LEU A 311 -8.84 21.74 5.03
CA LEU A 311 -9.65 20.53 4.95
C LEU A 311 -9.67 19.92 3.54
N ASP A 312 -9.77 20.75 2.49
CA ASP A 312 -9.71 20.29 1.10
C ASP A 312 -8.35 19.65 0.79
N ALA A 313 -7.26 20.26 1.26
CA ALA A 313 -5.91 19.73 1.12
C ALA A 313 -5.72 18.41 1.90
N ASN A 314 -6.23 18.29 3.13
CA ASN A 314 -6.24 17.03 3.86
C ASN A 314 -7.03 15.95 3.10
N LEU A 315 -8.23 16.29 2.61
CA LEU A 315 -9.10 15.36 1.89
C LEU A 315 -8.48 14.93 0.56
N ALA A 316 -7.76 15.80 -0.14
CA ALA A 316 -7.02 15.45 -1.34
C ALA A 316 -5.98 14.34 -1.08
N SER A 317 -5.22 14.42 0.03
CA SER A 317 -4.28 13.35 0.37
C SER A 317 -4.98 12.06 0.78
N ILE A 318 -6.09 12.13 1.52
CA ILE A 318 -6.88 10.94 1.89
C ILE A 318 -7.43 10.29 0.62
N GLY A 319 -8.00 11.09 -0.28
CA GLY A 319 -8.52 10.66 -1.57
C GLY A 319 -7.45 9.98 -2.43
N LYS A 320 -6.23 10.51 -2.48
CA LYS A 320 -5.13 9.88 -3.22
C LYS A 320 -4.76 8.50 -2.67
N ILE A 321 -4.81 8.29 -1.35
CA ILE A 321 -4.59 6.95 -0.77
C ILE A 321 -5.69 5.98 -1.23
N VAL A 322 -6.96 6.40 -1.16
CA VAL A 322 -8.11 5.58 -1.57
C VAL A 322 -8.04 5.25 -3.07
N GLU A 323 -7.80 6.26 -3.92
CA GLU A 323 -7.63 6.12 -5.38
C GLU A 323 -6.59 5.04 -5.73
N LEU A 324 -5.47 5.02 -5.02
CA LEU A 324 -4.38 4.10 -5.30
C LEU A 324 -4.62 2.69 -4.74
N PHE A 325 -5.25 2.57 -3.57
CA PHE A 325 -5.28 1.30 -2.83
C PHE A 325 -6.60 0.56 -2.95
N ALA A 326 -7.73 1.24 -3.14
CA ALA A 326 -9.03 0.61 -3.34
C ALA A 326 -9.03 -0.36 -4.55
N PRO A 327 -8.43 -0.03 -5.72
CA PRO A 327 -8.34 -0.96 -6.84
C PRO A 327 -7.56 -2.25 -6.51
N VAL A 328 -6.53 -2.16 -5.66
CA VAL A 328 -5.66 -3.29 -5.30
C VAL A 328 -6.43 -4.34 -4.49
N VAL A 329 -7.29 -3.90 -3.58
CA VAL A 329 -8.05 -4.79 -2.68
C VAL A 329 -9.44 -5.14 -3.20
N ARG A 330 -9.95 -4.50 -4.26
CA ARG A 330 -11.35 -4.64 -4.70
C ARG A 330 -11.75 -6.08 -4.97
N LYS A 331 -10.85 -6.89 -5.55
CA LYS A 331 -11.13 -8.30 -5.83
C LYS A 331 -11.41 -9.12 -4.58
N SER A 332 -10.71 -8.83 -3.49
CA SER A 332 -10.85 -9.53 -2.20
C SER A 332 -11.82 -8.84 -1.24
N ALA A 333 -12.07 -7.54 -1.42
CA ALA A 333 -12.84 -6.70 -0.48
C ALA A 333 -13.56 -5.55 -1.21
N ALA A 334 -14.45 -5.89 -2.15
CA ALA A 334 -15.19 -4.90 -2.96
C ALA A 334 -15.98 -3.90 -2.10
N ASP A 335 -16.70 -4.37 -1.08
CA ASP A 335 -17.51 -3.48 -0.22
C ASP A 335 -16.65 -2.44 0.53
N ALA A 336 -15.43 -2.82 0.94
CA ALA A 336 -14.50 -1.91 1.59
C ALA A 336 -13.92 -0.89 0.60
N ALA A 337 -13.52 -1.34 -0.59
CA ALA A 337 -13.03 -0.48 -1.67
C ALA A 337 -14.10 0.54 -2.10
N ASP A 338 -15.28 0.06 -2.48
CA ASP A 338 -16.40 0.88 -2.94
C ASP A 338 -16.90 1.82 -1.83
N GLY A 339 -16.90 1.34 -0.57
CA GLY A 339 -17.28 2.13 0.59
C GLY A 339 -16.34 3.32 0.83
N ALA A 340 -15.03 3.12 0.70
CA ALA A 340 -14.04 4.18 0.84
C ALA A 340 -14.14 5.22 -0.29
N GLU A 341 -14.31 4.78 -1.54
CA GLU A 341 -14.49 5.68 -2.69
C GLU A 341 -15.75 6.54 -2.55
N ARG A 342 -16.88 5.94 -2.16
CA ARG A 342 -18.11 6.68 -1.89
C ARG A 342 -17.96 7.68 -0.75
N ALA A 343 -17.27 7.32 0.32
CA ALA A 343 -17.07 8.21 1.46
C ALA A 343 -16.18 9.42 1.09
N VAL A 344 -15.11 9.21 0.31
CA VAL A 344 -14.28 10.31 -0.22
C VAL A 344 -15.10 11.22 -1.13
N ALA A 345 -15.84 10.65 -2.08
CA ALA A 345 -16.68 11.43 -3.00
C ALA A 345 -17.75 12.23 -2.26
N GLY A 346 -18.36 11.65 -1.22
CA GLY A 346 -19.31 12.33 -0.34
C GLY A 346 -18.68 13.53 0.37
N ALA A 347 -17.52 13.34 1.01
CA ALA A 347 -16.79 14.42 1.67
C ALA A 347 -16.40 15.54 0.69
N GLN A 348 -15.93 15.19 -0.50
CA GLN A 348 -15.58 16.15 -1.56
C GLN A 348 -16.80 16.94 -2.00
N SER A 349 -17.95 16.28 -2.18
CA SER A 349 -19.20 16.94 -2.57
C SER A 349 -19.68 17.92 -1.49
N VAL A 350 -19.58 17.57 -0.21
CA VAL A 350 -19.96 18.46 0.90
C VAL A 350 -19.04 19.68 0.93
N LEU A 351 -17.72 19.49 0.88
CA LEU A 351 -16.77 20.61 0.84
C LEU A 351 -17.00 21.50 -0.38
N ALA A 352 -17.19 20.93 -1.57
CA ALA A 352 -17.46 21.71 -2.79
C ALA A 352 -18.68 22.63 -2.64
N GLY A 353 -19.71 22.23 -1.89
CA GLY A 353 -20.87 23.06 -1.57
C GLY A 353 -20.57 24.29 -0.68
N LEU A 354 -19.40 24.34 -0.06
CA LEU A 354 -18.92 25.46 0.76
C LEU A 354 -18.05 26.45 -0.02
N ARG A 355 -17.88 26.26 -1.34
CA ARG A 355 -17.21 27.23 -2.21
C ARG A 355 -18.07 28.47 -2.48
N ASP A 356 -17.39 29.58 -2.76
CA ASP A 356 -17.91 30.85 -3.27
C ASP A 356 -17.06 31.25 -4.49
N GLY A 357 -17.53 30.87 -5.68
CA GLY A 357 -16.74 30.90 -6.91
C GLY A 357 -15.54 29.96 -6.84
N ASP A 358 -14.34 30.47 -7.11
CA ASP A 358 -13.10 29.68 -7.13
C ASP A 358 -12.49 29.47 -5.74
N ARG A 359 -13.00 30.13 -4.70
CA ARG A 359 -12.46 30.10 -3.33
C ARG A 359 -13.44 29.46 -2.36
N PHE A 360 -12.97 29.03 -1.20
CA PHE A 360 -13.86 28.65 -0.11
C PHE A 360 -14.41 29.88 0.62
N LYS A 361 -15.60 29.74 1.21
CA LYS A 361 -16.11 30.71 2.18
C LYS A 361 -15.15 30.80 3.37
N SER A 362 -15.04 31.98 3.99
CA SER A 362 -14.38 32.09 5.29
C SER A 362 -15.03 31.12 6.28
N PHE A 363 -14.23 30.47 7.11
CA PHE A 363 -14.74 29.49 8.06
C PHE A 363 -15.79 30.07 9.02
N ASP A 364 -15.70 31.38 9.34
CA ASP A 364 -16.68 32.10 10.17
C ASP A 364 -18.08 32.19 9.54
N ALA A 365 -18.17 32.09 8.21
CA ALA A 365 -19.44 32.06 7.49
C ALA A 365 -20.09 30.66 7.47
N VAL A 366 -19.40 29.63 7.98
CA VAL A 366 -19.92 28.27 8.09
C VAL A 366 -20.60 28.11 9.45
N ASP A 367 -21.92 27.95 9.48
CA ASP A 367 -22.67 27.81 10.73
C ASP A 367 -22.37 26.48 11.46
N ALA A 368 -22.71 26.43 12.75
CA ALA A 368 -22.44 25.28 13.61
C ALA A 368 -23.11 23.98 13.12
N SER A 369 -24.32 24.07 12.55
CA SER A 369 -25.00 22.91 11.97
C SER A 369 -24.27 22.34 10.76
N THR A 370 -23.77 23.21 9.88
CA THR A 370 -23.00 22.84 8.70
C THR A 370 -21.65 22.22 9.11
N ARG A 371 -20.99 22.80 10.12
CA ARG A 371 -19.77 22.21 10.71
C ARG A 371 -20.04 20.83 11.30
N ALA A 372 -21.14 20.65 12.02
CA ALA A 372 -21.51 19.35 12.59
C ALA A 372 -21.77 18.30 11.50
N ALA A 373 -22.48 18.65 10.41
CA ALA A 373 -22.72 17.75 9.28
C ALA A 373 -21.41 17.39 8.54
N LEU A 374 -20.49 18.34 8.39
CA LEU A 374 -19.18 18.09 7.82
C LEU A 374 -18.35 17.15 8.72
N ALA A 375 -18.40 17.35 10.03
CA ALA A 375 -17.74 16.48 11.00
C ALA A 375 -18.29 15.03 10.94
N GLU A 376 -19.61 14.86 10.86
CA GLU A 376 -20.23 13.54 10.67
C GLU A 376 -19.79 12.86 9.37
N THR A 377 -19.68 13.63 8.29
CA THR A 377 -19.18 13.15 6.99
C THR A 377 -17.74 12.64 7.11
N PHE A 378 -16.86 13.37 7.81
CA PHE A 378 -15.49 12.94 8.07
C PHE A 378 -15.41 11.75 9.03
N GLY A 379 -16.36 11.61 9.98
CA GLY A 379 -16.50 10.42 10.81
C GLY A 379 -16.82 9.18 9.98
N THR A 380 -17.77 9.30 9.06
CA THR A 380 -18.14 8.25 8.11
C THR A 380 -16.95 7.87 7.21
N LEU A 381 -16.18 8.86 6.76
CA LEU A 381 -14.94 8.65 6.01
C LEU A 381 -13.90 7.88 6.83
N ALA A 382 -13.71 8.23 8.11
CA ALA A 382 -12.79 7.51 8.99
C ALA A 382 -13.17 6.03 9.13
N ASP A 383 -14.45 5.72 9.33
CA ASP A 383 -14.93 4.35 9.46
C ASP A 383 -14.80 3.55 8.15
N ALA A 384 -14.99 4.21 7.00
CA ALA A 384 -14.75 3.60 5.70
C ALA A 384 -13.26 3.31 5.46
N LEU A 385 -12.38 4.21 5.89
CA LEU A 385 -10.92 4.01 5.83
C LEU A 385 -10.45 2.89 6.75
N ASP A 386 -11.04 2.70 7.94
CA ASP A 386 -10.72 1.56 8.80
C ASP A 386 -11.07 0.22 8.13
N ARG A 387 -12.22 0.14 7.45
CA ARG A 387 -12.60 -1.04 6.66
C ARG A 387 -11.65 -1.31 5.51
N LEU A 388 -11.23 -0.25 4.81
CA LEU A 388 -10.19 -0.35 3.77
C LEU A 388 -8.85 -0.79 4.37
N GLY A 389 -8.50 -0.27 5.55
CA GLY A 389 -7.31 -0.59 6.33
C GLY A 389 -7.19 -2.09 6.59
N ALA A 390 -8.26 -2.70 7.09
CA ALA A 390 -8.33 -4.13 7.31
C ALA A 390 -8.15 -4.97 6.02
N ALA A 391 -8.54 -4.43 4.86
CA ALA A 391 -8.39 -5.10 3.57
C ALA A 391 -6.98 -4.97 2.96
N VAL A 392 -6.22 -3.92 3.32
CA VAL A 392 -4.83 -3.71 2.87
C VAL A 392 -3.80 -4.38 3.77
N GLU A 393 -4.20 -4.94 4.92
CA GLU A 393 -3.29 -5.70 5.77
C GLU A 393 -2.75 -6.93 5.03
N VAL A 394 -1.46 -6.89 4.71
CA VAL A 394 -0.76 -8.03 4.12
C VAL A 394 -0.54 -9.05 5.23
N ARG A 395 -1.28 -10.17 5.19
CA ARG A 395 -1.03 -11.30 6.09
C ARG A 395 0.32 -11.93 5.75
N SER A 396 1.13 -12.15 6.79
CA SER A 396 2.47 -12.73 6.73
C SER A 396 2.45 -14.23 6.47
#